data_AF-A0A4S2KGB0-F1
#
_entry.id   AF-A0A4S2KGB0-F1
#
_cell.length_a   1.000
_cell.length_b   1.000
_cell.length_c   1.000
_cell.angle_alpha   90.00
_cell.angle_beta   90.00
_cell.angle_gamma   90.00
#
_symmetry.space_group_name_H-M   'P 1'
#
loop_
_entity.id
_entity.type
_entity.pdbx_description
1 polymer ?
#
loop_
_entity_poly.entity_id
_entity_poly.type
_entity_poly.pdbx_seq_one_letter_code
_entity_poly.pdbx_strand_id
1 'polypeptide(L)'
;MEVLKTSQEIVHEGWLIKSPPTKLWRARWRKRWFALRHSGELPGQYFLEYYTDRRCRKLKGRIDLDQCEQVDAGLRFENRKQKYQYMFNVKTPKRIYYLVAENEVDMNKWVDAVCQVCGLKAYTQDEEQQSNRILTSISYYPVACAFLH
;
A
#
# COMPACT_ATOMS: atom_id res chain seq x y z
N MET A 1 -10.40 33.29 -14.28
CA MET A 1 -10.85 32.29 -13.29
C MET A 1 -9.75 31.25 -13.18
N GLU A 2 -8.87 31.40 -12.19
CA GLU A 2 -7.86 30.39 -11.89
C GLU A 2 -8.57 29.20 -11.24
N VAL A 3 -8.59 28.05 -11.92
CA VAL A 3 -8.99 26.80 -11.31
C VAL A 3 -7.94 26.48 -10.26
N LEU A 4 -8.21 26.87 -9.01
CA LEU A 4 -7.44 26.43 -7.85
C LEU A 4 -7.38 24.91 -7.91
N LYS A 5 -6.17 24.39 -8.16
CA LYS A 5 -5.86 22.96 -8.22
C LYS A 5 -6.37 22.35 -6.92
N THR A 6 -7.50 21.68 -7.03
CA THR A 6 -8.30 21.14 -5.96
C THR A 6 -7.43 20.32 -5.03
N SER A 7 -7.52 20.61 -3.73
CA SER A 7 -7.29 19.64 -2.66
C SER A 7 -8.30 18.50 -2.80
N GLN A 8 -8.20 17.73 -3.89
CA GLN A 8 -8.89 16.45 -4.04
C GLN A 8 -8.66 15.70 -2.74
N GLU A 9 -9.78 15.40 -2.07
CA GLU A 9 -9.86 15.03 -0.66
C GLU A 9 -8.82 13.96 -0.34
N ILE A 10 -7.83 14.34 0.46
CA ILE A 10 -6.77 13.43 0.89
C ILE A 10 -7.34 12.63 2.04
N VAL A 11 -7.45 11.32 1.86
CA VAL A 11 -7.87 10.42 2.94
C VAL A 11 -6.71 10.21 3.92
N HIS A 12 -5.51 10.00 3.38
CA HIS A 12 -4.31 9.81 4.19
C HIS A 12 -3.04 10.22 3.43
N GLU A 13 -2.04 10.77 4.12
CA GLU A 13 -0.75 11.09 3.52
C GLU A 13 0.40 10.97 4.51
N GLY A 14 1.61 10.74 4.01
CA GLY A 14 2.76 10.47 4.86
C GLY A 14 3.98 9.97 4.10
N TRP A 15 5.09 9.84 4.81
CA TRP A 15 6.31 9.27 4.24
C TRP A 15 6.29 7.74 4.30
N LEU A 16 6.59 7.10 3.17
CA LEU A 16 6.86 5.66 3.12
C LEU A 16 8.16 5.39 2.37
N ILE A 17 8.84 4.30 2.72
CA ILE A 17 9.94 3.76 1.93
C ILE A 17 9.38 2.66 1.04
N LYS A 18 9.52 2.83 -0.28
CA LYS A 18 8.98 1.88 -1.25
C LYS A 18 10.05 1.01 -1.88
N SER A 19 9.69 -0.23 -2.19
CA SER A 19 10.55 -1.16 -2.93
C SER A 19 10.87 -0.66 -4.34
N PRO A 20 12.03 -1.03 -4.88
CA PRO A 20 12.35 -0.77 -6.27
C PRO A 20 11.41 -1.53 -7.22
N PRO A 21 11.24 -1.06 -8.46
CA PRO A 21 10.65 -1.87 -9.52
C PRO A 21 11.52 -3.10 -9.80
N THR A 22 10.90 -4.24 -10.09
CA THR A 22 11.56 -5.53 -10.31
C THR A 22 12.53 -5.56 -11.50
N LYS A 23 12.38 -4.66 -12.49
CA LYS A 23 13.12 -4.69 -13.77
C LYS A 23 14.18 -3.59 -13.95
N LEU A 24 14.68 -2.93 -12.89
CA LEU A 24 15.62 -1.80 -13.04
C LEU A 24 17.03 -2.08 -12.47
N TRP A 25 18.05 -1.84 -13.30
CA TRP A 25 19.48 -2.09 -13.06
C TRP A 25 20.14 -1.28 -11.91
N ARG A 26 19.39 -0.42 -11.21
CA ARG A 26 19.83 0.31 -9.99
C ARG A 26 18.73 0.34 -8.91
N ALA A 27 17.95 -0.73 -8.85
CA ALA A 27 16.87 -0.95 -7.92
C ALA A 27 17.31 -0.74 -6.45
N ARG A 28 16.88 0.38 -5.86
CA ARG A 28 17.03 0.62 -4.42
C ARG A 28 15.73 1.13 -3.82
N TRP A 29 15.54 0.86 -2.54
CA TRP A 29 14.44 1.37 -1.75
C TRP A 29 14.50 2.91 -1.66
N ARG A 30 13.36 3.58 -1.76
CA ARG A 30 13.28 5.05 -1.79
C ARG A 30 12.19 5.58 -0.87
N LYS A 31 12.54 6.56 -0.02
CA LYS A 31 11.59 7.37 0.75
C LYS A 31 10.84 8.32 -0.20
N ARG A 32 9.51 8.31 -0.16
CA ARG A 32 8.62 9.14 -0.98
C ARG A 32 7.44 9.62 -0.13
N TRP A 33 6.92 10.79 -0.46
CA TRP A 33 5.67 11.26 0.13
C TRP A 33 4.54 10.57 -0.60
N PHE A 34 3.70 9.84 0.11
CA PHE A 34 2.52 9.18 -0.42
C PHE A 34 1.28 9.97 -0.03
N ALA A 35 0.32 10.02 -0.95
CA ALA A 35 -0.99 10.60 -0.70
C ALA A 35 -2.06 9.68 -1.30
N LEU A 36 -2.95 9.23 -0.43
CA LEU A 36 -4.17 8.51 -0.79
C LEU A 36 -5.26 9.54 -1.08
N ARG A 37 -5.77 9.54 -2.30
CA ARG A 37 -6.70 10.56 -2.80
C ARG A 37 -7.79 9.92 -3.63
N HIS A 38 -8.95 10.57 -3.65
CA HIS A 38 -9.98 10.28 -4.64
C HIS A 38 -9.47 10.59 -6.06
N SER A 39 -9.76 9.76 -7.06
CA SER A 39 -9.33 10.03 -8.45
C SER A 39 -9.98 11.28 -9.03
N GLY A 40 -11.20 11.57 -8.58
CA GLY A 40 -12.03 12.66 -9.08
C GLY A 40 -12.74 12.34 -10.40
N GLU A 41 -12.51 11.17 -10.98
CA GLU A 41 -13.16 10.73 -12.23
C GLU A 41 -14.50 10.05 -11.94
N LEU A 42 -14.54 9.15 -10.95
CA LEU A 42 -15.72 8.39 -10.55
C LEU A 42 -15.84 8.34 -9.02
N PRO A 43 -17.06 8.40 -8.45
CA PRO A 43 -17.26 8.20 -7.01
C PRO A 43 -16.71 6.85 -6.55
N GLY A 44 -15.93 6.85 -5.47
CA GLY A 44 -15.40 5.63 -4.88
C GLY A 44 -14.11 5.11 -5.51
N GLN A 45 -13.54 5.81 -6.49
CA GLN A 45 -12.25 5.46 -7.07
C GLN A 45 -11.12 6.19 -6.37
N TYR A 46 -10.06 5.45 -6.01
CA TYR A 46 -8.94 5.99 -5.26
C TYR A 46 -7.58 5.67 -5.89
N PHE A 47 -6.67 6.63 -5.77
CA PHE A 47 -5.27 6.47 -6.13
C PHE A 47 -4.36 6.66 -4.93
N LEU A 48 -3.36 5.79 -4.84
CA LEU A 48 -2.22 5.98 -3.95
C LEU A 48 -1.05 6.54 -4.76
N GLU A 49 -0.93 7.85 -4.74
CA GLU A 49 0.10 8.59 -5.47
C GLU A 49 1.36 8.75 -4.63
N TYR A 50 2.51 8.90 -5.29
CA TYR A 50 3.76 9.18 -4.59
C TYR A 50 4.65 10.20 -5.29
N TYR A 51 5.26 11.05 -4.47
CA TYR A 51 5.95 12.27 -4.84
C TYR A 51 7.37 12.31 -4.29
N THR A 52 8.19 13.23 -4.81
CA THR A 52 9.53 13.48 -4.26
C THR A 52 9.51 14.04 -2.84
N ASP A 53 8.46 14.80 -2.48
CA ASP A 53 8.32 15.49 -1.21
C ASP A 53 6.85 15.83 -0.89
N ARG A 54 6.61 16.26 0.36
CA ARG A 54 5.29 16.65 0.90
C ARG A 54 4.62 17.78 0.13
N ARG A 55 5.38 18.66 -0.53
CA ARG A 55 4.80 19.74 -1.35
C ARG A 55 4.23 19.22 -2.67
N CYS A 56 4.28 17.89 -2.90
CA CYS A 56 3.76 17.22 -4.09
C CYS A 56 4.33 17.79 -5.40
N ARG A 57 5.57 18.33 -5.37
CA ARG A 57 6.17 19.06 -6.51
C ARG A 57 6.36 18.22 -7.77
N LYS A 58 6.63 16.93 -7.61
CA LYS A 58 6.86 16.01 -8.73
C LYS A 58 6.25 14.65 -8.46
N LEU A 59 5.17 14.34 -9.17
CA LEU A 59 4.58 13.00 -9.20
C LEU A 59 5.61 12.02 -9.76
N LYS A 60 5.76 10.87 -9.09
CA LYS A 60 6.67 9.79 -9.49
C LYS A 60 5.93 8.54 -9.93
N GLY A 61 4.69 8.39 -9.52
CA GLY A 61 3.79 7.37 -10.01
C GLY A 61 2.53 7.32 -9.16
N ARG A 62 1.60 6.47 -9.59
CA ARG A 62 0.33 6.19 -8.94
C ARG A 62 0.13 4.68 -8.86
N ILE A 63 -0.56 4.24 -7.82
CA ILE A 63 -1.08 2.89 -7.69
C ILE A 63 -2.59 3.01 -7.79
N ASP A 64 -3.16 2.28 -8.74
CA ASP A 64 -4.60 2.20 -8.95
C ASP A 64 -5.20 1.23 -7.93
N LEU A 65 -5.97 1.75 -6.98
CA LEU A 65 -6.49 0.96 -5.87
C LEU A 65 -7.75 0.18 -6.24
N ASP A 66 -8.43 0.54 -7.32
CA ASP A 66 -9.53 -0.26 -7.88
C ASP A 66 -9.01 -1.62 -8.38
N GLN A 67 -7.72 -1.69 -8.69
CA GLN A 67 -7.01 -2.91 -9.12
C GLN A 67 -6.27 -3.58 -7.96
N CYS A 68 -6.58 -3.21 -6.71
CA CYS A 68 -5.98 -3.84 -5.54
C CYS A 68 -6.56 -5.24 -5.33
N GLU A 69 -5.70 -6.26 -5.46
CA GLU A 69 -6.09 -7.67 -5.28
C GLU A 69 -5.92 -8.13 -3.84
N GLN A 70 -4.93 -7.56 -3.12
CA GLN A 70 -4.53 -8.02 -1.80
C GLN A 70 -3.64 -6.96 -1.11
N VAL A 71 -3.76 -6.89 0.21
CA VAL A 71 -2.84 -6.16 1.10
C VAL A 71 -2.37 -7.10 2.20
N ASP A 72 -1.05 -7.28 2.34
CA ASP A 72 -0.48 -7.99 3.49
C ASP A 72 0.20 -7.01 4.44
N ALA A 73 -0.09 -7.12 5.73
CA ALA A 73 0.52 -6.32 6.80
C ALA A 73 1.47 -7.17 7.65
N GLY A 74 2.44 -6.53 8.31
CA GLY A 74 3.37 -7.21 9.22
C GLY A 74 4.42 -8.07 8.50
N LEU A 75 4.71 -7.77 7.24
CA LEU A 75 5.70 -8.50 6.45
C LEU A 75 7.11 -8.30 7.02
N ARG A 76 7.90 -9.38 7.04
CA ARG A 76 9.31 -9.34 7.47
C ARG A 76 10.20 -9.97 6.42
N PHE A 77 11.28 -9.28 6.03
CA PHE A 77 12.34 -9.93 5.25
C PHE A 77 13.24 -10.75 6.19
N GLU A 78 13.61 -11.95 5.72
CA GLU A 78 14.52 -12.88 6.39
C GLU A 78 15.83 -12.21 6.85
N ASN A 79 16.34 -11.27 6.04
CA ASN A 79 17.51 -10.46 6.35
C ASN A 79 17.11 -9.26 7.22
N ARG A 80 17.04 -9.51 8.53
CA ARG A 80 16.68 -8.68 9.70
C ARG A 80 17.24 -7.24 9.76
N LYS A 81 17.08 -6.42 8.72
CA LYS A 81 17.36 -4.98 8.82
C LYS A 81 16.20 -4.32 9.55
N GLN A 82 16.44 -3.80 10.76
CA GLN A 82 15.47 -3.05 11.58
C GLN A 82 14.69 -2.00 10.78
N LYS A 83 15.35 -1.42 9.76
CA LYS A 83 14.80 -0.41 8.86
C LYS A 83 13.51 -0.83 8.12
N TYR A 84 13.23 -2.13 7.98
CA TYR A 84 12.09 -2.64 7.20
C TYR A 84 11.12 -3.47 8.05
N GLN A 85 11.01 -3.17 9.34
CA GLN A 85 10.15 -3.93 10.26
C GLN A 85 8.65 -3.64 10.08
N TYR A 86 8.27 -2.39 9.82
CA TYR A 86 6.86 -1.99 9.73
C TYR A 86 6.41 -1.95 8.27
N MET A 87 6.36 -3.13 7.67
CA MET A 87 6.11 -3.30 6.24
C MET A 87 4.73 -3.87 5.95
N PHE A 88 4.14 -3.33 4.89
CA PHE A 88 2.98 -3.89 4.24
C PHE A 88 3.18 -3.92 2.72
N ASN A 89 2.31 -4.63 2.00
CA ASN A 89 2.28 -4.60 0.55
C ASN A 89 0.93 -4.13 0.00
N VAL A 90 0.93 -3.67 -1.24
CA VAL A 90 -0.27 -3.50 -2.06
C VAL A 90 -0.03 -4.28 -3.35
N LYS A 91 -0.83 -5.32 -3.59
CA LYS A 91 -0.76 -6.15 -4.78
C LYS A 91 -1.77 -5.66 -5.83
N THR A 92 -1.27 -5.51 -7.04
CA THR A 92 -2.06 -5.24 -8.25
C THR A 92 -1.68 -6.26 -9.33
N PRO A 93 -2.51 -6.47 -10.37
CA PRO A 93 -2.19 -7.43 -11.44
C PRO A 93 -0.82 -7.20 -12.08
N LYS A 94 -0.40 -5.92 -12.16
CA LYS A 94 0.85 -5.53 -12.81
C LYS A 94 2.06 -5.66 -11.89
N ARG A 95 1.88 -5.51 -10.57
CA ARG A 95 2.99 -5.34 -9.62
C ARG A 95 2.55 -5.45 -8.16
N ILE A 96 3.44 -6.00 -7.33
CA ILE A 96 3.42 -5.87 -5.87
C ILE A 96 4.28 -4.68 -5.42
N TYR A 97 3.71 -3.81 -4.61
CA TYR A 97 4.37 -2.65 -4.00
C TYR A 97 4.62 -2.93 -2.52
N TYR A 98 5.86 -3.23 -2.13
CA TYR A 98 6.24 -3.27 -0.71
C TYR A 98 6.52 -1.85 -0.21
N LEU A 99 5.92 -1.51 0.91
CA LEU A 99 5.92 -0.20 1.52
C LEU A 99 6.28 -0.34 3.00
N VAL A 100 7.11 0.55 3.50
CA VAL A 100 7.61 0.52 4.88
C VAL A 100 7.31 1.86 5.53
N ALA A 101 6.61 1.79 6.66
CA ALA A 101 6.35 2.91 7.55
C ALA A 101 7.48 3.10 8.58
N GLU A 102 7.45 4.22 9.28
CA GLU A 102 8.46 4.54 10.29
C GLU A 102 8.26 3.77 11.59
N ASN A 103 6.99 3.50 11.94
CA ASN A 103 6.57 2.77 13.12
C ASN A 103 5.32 1.93 12.81
N GLU A 104 4.95 1.07 13.75
CA GLU A 104 3.79 0.16 13.63
C GLU A 104 2.46 0.91 13.53
N VAL A 105 2.29 2.00 14.29
CA VAL A 105 1.07 2.80 14.29
C VAL A 105 0.82 3.40 12.90
N ASP A 106 1.86 3.93 12.26
CA ASP A 106 1.76 4.48 10.91
C ASP A 106 1.50 3.38 9.89
N MET A 107 2.12 2.20 10.03
CA MET A 107 1.81 1.05 9.17
C MET A 107 0.33 0.67 9.26
N ASN A 108 -0.21 0.55 10.47
CA ASN A 108 -1.61 0.20 10.69
C ASN A 108 -2.55 1.25 10.10
N LYS A 109 -2.29 2.55 10.30
CA LYS A 109 -3.06 3.63 9.67
C LYS A 109 -3.06 3.55 8.14
N TRP A 110 -1.91 3.22 7.53
CA TRP A 110 -1.82 3.04 6.09
C TRP A 110 -2.62 1.83 5.61
N VAL A 111 -2.50 0.69 6.29
CA VAL A 111 -3.25 -0.53 5.96
C VAL A 111 -4.75 -0.29 6.11
N ASP A 112 -5.18 0.30 7.22
CA ASP A 112 -6.59 0.62 7.49
C ASP A 112 -7.16 1.55 6.42
N ALA A 113 -6.45 2.62 6.07
CA ALA A 113 -6.89 3.56 5.04
C ALA A 113 -7.01 2.89 3.66
N VAL A 114 -6.05 2.05 3.27
CA VAL A 114 -6.11 1.30 2.00
C VAL A 114 -7.24 0.28 2.01
N CYS A 115 -7.39 -0.49 3.10
CA CYS A 115 -8.45 -1.48 3.24
C CYS A 115 -9.84 -0.83 3.20
N GLN A 116 -10.00 0.33 3.85
CA GLN A 116 -11.27 1.07 3.86
C GLN A 116 -11.68 1.51 2.46
N VAL A 117 -10.77 2.10 1.68
CA VAL A 117 -11.12 2.60 0.33
C VAL A 117 -11.27 1.47 -0.69
N CYS A 118 -10.57 0.36 -0.51
CA CYS A 118 -10.65 -0.82 -1.38
C CYS A 118 -11.77 -1.80 -0.97
N GLY A 119 -12.45 -1.58 0.16
CA GLY A 119 -13.42 -2.53 0.70
C GLY A 119 -12.80 -3.90 1.01
N LEU A 120 -11.58 -3.93 1.56
CA LEU A 120 -10.90 -5.18 1.93
C LEU A 120 -11.28 -5.60 3.36
N LYS A 121 -11.26 -6.91 3.63
CA LYS A 121 -11.41 -7.48 4.98
C LYS A 121 -10.24 -8.38 5.33
N ALA A 122 -9.89 -8.41 6.61
CA ALA A 122 -8.88 -9.33 7.14
C ALA A 122 -9.34 -10.77 6.94
N TYR A 123 -8.41 -11.64 6.57
CA TYR A 123 -8.63 -13.07 6.48
C TYR A 123 -7.59 -13.78 7.33
N THR A 124 -8.05 -14.41 8.40
CA THR A 124 -7.26 -15.29 9.27
C THR A 124 -7.74 -16.71 9.02
N GLN A 125 -6.94 -17.51 8.32
CA GLN A 125 -7.16 -18.96 8.27
C GLN A 125 -6.85 -19.50 9.67
N ASP A 126 -7.90 -19.71 10.46
CA ASP A 126 -7.82 -20.63 11.58
C ASP A 126 -7.78 -22.05 10.97
N GLU A 127 -6.57 -22.61 10.98
CA GLU A 127 -6.17 -23.99 10.66
C GLU A 127 -6.27 -24.49 9.21
N GLU A 128 -5.13 -24.59 8.52
CA GLU A 128 -4.67 -25.89 7.99
C GLU A 128 -3.16 -25.91 7.64
N GLN A 129 -2.59 -27.11 7.77
CA GLN A 129 -1.17 -27.39 8.06
C GLN A 129 -0.11 -27.04 6.99
N GLN A 130 1.02 -26.54 7.51
CA GLN A 130 2.39 -26.98 7.21
C GLN A 130 2.92 -26.87 5.76
N SER A 131 3.29 -25.65 5.33
CA SER A 131 4.57 -25.45 4.62
C SER A 131 5.17 -24.04 4.79
N ASN A 132 6.02 -23.89 5.82
CA ASN A 132 7.14 -22.94 5.89
C ASN A 132 6.94 -21.44 5.52
N ARG A 133 5.84 -20.74 5.89
CA ARG A 133 5.82 -19.26 5.80
C ARG A 133 5.09 -18.57 6.97
N ILE A 134 5.88 -17.97 7.87
CA ILE A 134 5.67 -16.74 8.66
C ILE A 134 4.27 -16.55 9.27
N LEU A 135 4.06 -17.04 10.51
CA LEU A 135 2.87 -16.80 11.36
C LEU A 135 2.78 -15.37 11.95
N THR A 136 3.22 -14.31 11.23
CA THR A 136 3.19 -12.93 11.77
C THR A 136 2.57 -11.89 10.84
N SER A 137 2.01 -12.29 9.69
CA SER A 137 1.42 -11.36 8.72
C SER A 137 -0.07 -11.57 8.58
N ILE A 138 -0.84 -10.48 8.55
CA ILE A 138 -2.28 -10.48 8.31
C ILE A 138 -2.51 -10.15 6.83
N SER A 139 -3.31 -10.97 6.14
CA SER A 139 -3.68 -10.75 4.75
C SER A 139 -5.09 -10.16 4.67
N TYR A 140 -5.30 -9.21 3.77
CA TYR A 140 -6.57 -8.54 3.51
C TYR A 140 -6.94 -8.69 2.03
N TYR A 141 -8.18 -9.09 1.77
CA TYR A 141 -8.69 -9.34 0.42
C TYR A 141 -10.00 -8.59 0.14
N PRO A 142 -10.32 -8.30 -1.13
CA PRO A 142 -11.61 -7.72 -1.51
C PRO A 142 -12.75 -8.61 -1.05
N VAL A 143 -13.81 -8.00 -0.51
CA VAL A 143 -14.99 -8.72 0.00
C VAL A 143 -15.61 -9.65 -1.06
N ALA A 144 -15.55 -9.28 -2.34
CA ALA A 144 -16.04 -10.10 -3.45
C ALA A 144 -15.19 -11.36 -3.72
N CYS A 145 -13.92 -11.37 -3.31
CA CYS A 145 -12.97 -12.47 -3.56
C CYS A 145 -12.83 -13.44 -2.38
N ALA A 146 -13.41 -13.12 -1.21
CA ALA A 146 -13.23 -13.90 0.03
C ALA A 146 -13.92 -15.28 0.04
N PHE A 147 -14.61 -15.69 -1.03
CA PHE A 147 -15.39 -16.93 -1.10
C PHE A 147 -14.98 -17.92 -2.22
N LEU A 148 -13.84 -17.70 -2.89
CA LEU A 148 -13.48 -18.46 -4.12
C LEU A 148 -12.21 -19.32 -4.05
N HIS A 149 -11.71 -19.66 -2.87
CA HIS A 149 -10.63 -20.66 -2.72
C HIS A 149 -11.02 -21.68 -1.66
#